data_AF-A0A9N8JVR4-F1
#
_entry.id   AF-A0A9N8JVR4-F1
#
_cell.length_a   1.000
_cell.length_b   1.000
_cell.length_c   1.000
_cell.angle_alpha   90.00
_cell.angle_beta   90.00
_cell.angle_gamma   90.00
#
_symmetry.space_group_name_H-M   'P 1'
#
loop_
_entity.id
_entity.type
_entity.pdbx_description
1 polymer ?
#
loop_
_entity_poly.entity_id
_entity_poly.type
_entity_poly.pdbx_seq_one_letter_code
_entity_poly.pdbx_strand_id
1 'polypeptide(L)'
;MDPASLNYDQQEYLNKRIWVLELEAGIRSTLPGDIKQMIHRHLIPDAEPIDITRPENLVAPAYYTDPHAEFDYWRLTPFVFATDNIHDAVIATNAHRFVDRVLLNPTHMARFDTLDPPKQINYEILIRWDFVPHFLPEISLPNVESLFDLLHVLGGHPNRIRLNFLFKDIRVVYDRSPSSKKEIAPDNKGRLRIMKAKMLDLLQTAMMEYHRCLDTPSTVSRLQKWGRYMKHADATNPAITDADKYKKVRVWMADACSELLDRMWVSGSGRRAGFVKWHMLEAFGRDQSYYNQDPDVMLYVNEPGIPFLPLNKARFFP
;
A
#
# COMPACT_ATOMS: atom_id res chain seq x y z
N MET A 1 -19.78 -9.78 -21.17
CA MET A 1 -18.91 -10.53 -22.10
C MET A 1 -19.80 -11.25 -23.09
N ASP A 2 -19.31 -11.53 -24.29
CA ASP A 2 -19.95 -12.49 -25.20
C ASP A 2 -19.58 -13.92 -24.73
N PRO A 3 -20.53 -14.79 -24.37
CA PRO A 3 -20.22 -16.17 -23.97
C PRO A 3 -19.49 -16.99 -25.04
N ALA A 4 -19.57 -16.59 -26.31
CA ALA A 4 -18.93 -17.28 -27.43
C ALA A 4 -17.39 -17.23 -27.41
N SER A 5 -16.77 -16.34 -26.61
CA SER A 5 -15.30 -16.22 -26.50
C SER A 5 -14.65 -17.17 -25.49
N LEU A 6 -15.41 -18.11 -24.92
CA LEU A 6 -14.96 -19.01 -23.85
C LEU A 6 -14.84 -20.43 -24.37
N ASN A 7 -13.91 -21.21 -23.81
CA ASN A 7 -13.77 -22.61 -24.20
C ASN A 7 -14.91 -23.47 -23.63
N TYR A 8 -15.06 -24.69 -24.14
CA TYR A 8 -16.17 -25.58 -23.78
C TYR A 8 -16.28 -25.82 -22.26
N ASP A 9 -15.16 -26.12 -21.60
CA ASP A 9 -15.12 -26.37 -20.14
C ASP A 9 -15.49 -25.12 -19.34
N GLN A 10 -15.12 -23.92 -19.82
CA GLN A 10 -15.49 -22.63 -19.21
C GLN A 10 -16.97 -22.30 -19.41
N GLN A 11 -17.55 -22.65 -20.56
CA GLN A 11 -18.99 -22.50 -20.83
C GLN A 11 -19.80 -23.48 -19.98
N GLU A 12 -19.36 -24.74 -19.88
CA GLU A 12 -19.99 -25.74 -19.00
C GLU A 12 -19.88 -25.30 -17.53
N TYR A 13 -18.72 -24.83 -17.09
CA TYR A 13 -18.52 -24.27 -15.74
C TYR A 13 -19.42 -23.06 -15.46
N LEU A 14 -19.58 -22.13 -16.41
CA LEU A 14 -20.45 -20.96 -16.23
C LEU A 14 -21.93 -21.33 -16.21
N ASN A 15 -22.38 -22.22 -17.08
CA ASN A 15 -23.78 -22.68 -17.07
C ASN A 15 -24.08 -23.45 -15.78
N LYS A 16 -23.16 -24.31 -15.36
CA LYS A 16 -23.22 -25.00 -14.06
C LYS A 16 -23.14 -24.02 -12.90
N ARG A 17 -22.38 -22.91 -13.01
CA ARG A 17 -22.29 -21.86 -11.98
C ARG A 17 -23.51 -20.96 -11.93
N ILE A 18 -24.16 -20.65 -13.05
CA ILE A 18 -25.47 -19.97 -13.07
C ILE A 18 -26.50 -20.84 -12.36
N TRP A 19 -26.60 -22.13 -12.75
CA TRP A 19 -27.50 -23.07 -12.10
C TRP A 19 -27.18 -23.27 -10.60
N VAL A 20 -25.90 -23.39 -10.23
CA VAL A 20 -25.48 -23.45 -8.81
C VAL A 20 -25.74 -22.13 -8.09
N LEU A 21 -25.63 -20.96 -8.72
CA LEU A 21 -25.95 -19.67 -8.09
C LEU A 21 -27.46 -19.48 -7.91
N GLU A 22 -28.28 -19.96 -8.85
CA GLU A 22 -29.74 -20.01 -8.73
C GLU A 22 -30.17 -21.01 -7.65
N LEU A 23 -29.53 -22.18 -7.59
CA LEU A 23 -29.74 -23.18 -6.54
C LEU A 23 -29.23 -22.69 -5.18
N GLU A 24 -28.07 -22.04 -5.11
CA GLU A 24 -27.56 -21.38 -3.90
C GLU A 24 -28.49 -20.25 -3.49
N ALA A 25 -29.04 -19.45 -4.40
CA ALA A 25 -30.02 -18.43 -4.08
C ALA A 25 -31.34 -19.04 -3.59
N GLY A 26 -31.76 -20.19 -4.14
CA GLY A 26 -32.90 -20.97 -3.67
C GLY A 26 -32.68 -21.54 -2.27
N ILE A 27 -31.60 -22.29 -2.06
CA ILE A 27 -31.22 -22.88 -0.77
C ILE A 27 -30.99 -21.78 0.26
N ARG A 28 -30.20 -20.73 -0.05
CA ARG A 28 -30.04 -19.56 0.81
C ARG A 28 -31.41 -18.95 1.10
N SER A 29 -32.28 -18.66 0.13
CA SER A 29 -33.59 -18.05 0.45
C SER A 29 -34.42 -18.89 1.43
N THR A 30 -34.36 -20.22 1.35
CA THR A 30 -35.05 -21.14 2.27
C THR A 30 -34.38 -21.38 3.65
N LEU A 31 -33.11 -21.03 3.83
CA LEU A 31 -32.43 -21.22 5.13
C LEU A 31 -32.93 -20.25 6.22
N PRO A 32 -33.06 -20.70 7.49
CA PRO A 32 -33.30 -19.82 8.63
C PRO A 32 -32.29 -18.66 8.76
N GLY A 33 -32.74 -17.51 9.27
CA GLY A 33 -31.97 -16.25 9.30
C GLY A 33 -30.71 -16.30 10.18
N ASP A 34 -30.77 -17.07 11.25
CA ASP A 34 -29.70 -17.41 12.17
C ASP A 34 -28.62 -18.31 11.52
N ILE A 35 -29.02 -19.35 10.79
CA ILE A 35 -28.09 -20.22 10.03
C ILE A 35 -27.32 -19.42 8.97
N LYS A 36 -27.99 -18.52 8.25
CA LYS A 36 -27.35 -17.57 7.32
C LYS A 36 -26.31 -16.69 8.01
N GLN A 37 -26.65 -16.15 9.18
CA GLN A 37 -25.73 -15.32 9.96
C GLN A 37 -24.54 -16.12 10.50
N MET A 38 -24.71 -17.38 10.88
CA MET A 38 -23.59 -18.24 11.32
C MET A 38 -22.61 -18.53 10.17
N ILE A 39 -23.12 -18.91 9.00
CA ILE A 39 -22.28 -19.20 7.82
C ILE A 39 -21.48 -17.95 7.41
N HIS A 40 -22.12 -16.78 7.34
CA HIS A 40 -21.41 -15.52 7.04
C HIS A 40 -20.45 -15.06 8.16
N ARG A 41 -20.76 -15.34 9.44
CA ARG A 41 -19.85 -15.03 10.57
C ARG A 41 -18.67 -15.98 10.69
N HIS A 42 -18.65 -17.10 9.97
CA HIS A 42 -17.47 -17.95 9.82
C HIS A 42 -16.66 -17.60 8.56
N LEU A 43 -17.00 -16.50 7.85
CA LEU A 43 -16.43 -16.09 6.56
C LEU A 43 -16.01 -14.60 6.48
N ILE A 44 -14.95 -14.11 7.15
CA ILE A 44 -14.23 -14.58 8.34
C ILE A 44 -13.86 -13.30 9.13
N PRO A 45 -14.38 -13.05 10.34
CA PRO A 45 -14.14 -11.79 11.07
C PRO A 45 -12.70 -11.59 11.57
N ASP A 46 -12.01 -12.70 11.88
CA ASP A 46 -10.67 -12.71 12.50
C ASP A 46 -9.57 -13.26 11.56
N ALA A 47 -9.82 -13.30 10.25
CA ALA A 47 -8.78 -13.73 9.30
C ALA A 47 -7.64 -12.70 9.26
N GLU A 48 -6.44 -13.14 9.65
CA GLU A 48 -5.23 -12.34 9.46
C GLU A 48 -5.08 -11.95 7.97
N PRO A 49 -4.76 -10.68 7.66
CA PRO A 49 -4.52 -10.28 6.28
C PRO A 49 -3.40 -11.10 5.63
N ILE A 50 -3.58 -11.41 4.36
CA ILE A 50 -2.59 -12.15 3.57
C ILE A 50 -1.41 -11.21 3.30
N ASP A 51 -0.33 -11.42 4.06
CA ASP A 51 0.95 -10.75 3.88
C ASP A 51 1.62 -11.27 2.59
N ILE A 52 1.55 -10.48 1.52
CA ILE A 52 2.04 -10.90 0.19
C ILE A 52 3.58 -10.95 0.12
N THR A 53 4.28 -10.49 1.16
CA THR A 53 5.74 -10.55 1.25
C THR A 53 6.25 -11.92 1.72
N ARG A 54 5.35 -12.83 2.10
CA ARG A 54 5.66 -14.16 2.62
C ARG A 54 5.49 -15.25 1.57
N PRO A 55 6.47 -16.16 1.39
CA PRO A 55 6.40 -17.20 0.37
C PRO A 55 5.36 -18.28 0.69
N GLU A 56 5.03 -18.53 1.96
CA GLU A 56 3.98 -19.46 2.37
C GLU A 56 2.58 -19.01 1.89
N ASN A 57 2.37 -17.71 1.72
CA ASN A 57 1.09 -17.14 1.28
C ASN A 57 0.87 -17.23 -0.25
N LEU A 58 1.78 -17.86 -1.01
CA LEU A 58 1.60 -18.14 -2.44
C LEU A 58 0.53 -19.22 -2.72
N VAL A 59 0.04 -19.91 -1.68
CA VAL A 59 -0.99 -20.95 -1.75
C VAL A 59 -2.03 -20.71 -0.66
N ALA A 60 -3.27 -21.16 -0.88
CA ALA A 60 -4.27 -21.17 0.18
C ALA A 60 -3.91 -22.20 1.25
N PRO A 61 -4.25 -21.96 2.54
CA PRO A 61 -4.07 -22.95 3.59
C PRO A 61 -4.73 -24.30 3.25
N ALA A 62 -4.02 -25.40 3.45
CA ALA A 62 -4.42 -26.74 2.98
C ALA A 62 -5.74 -27.30 3.57
N TYR A 63 -6.34 -26.62 4.55
CA TYR A 63 -7.68 -26.95 5.07
C TYR A 63 -8.82 -26.40 4.19
N TYR A 64 -8.56 -25.46 3.27
CA TYR A 64 -9.49 -25.08 2.21
C TYR A 64 -9.47 -26.17 1.11
N THR A 65 -10.16 -27.26 1.38
CA THR A 65 -10.27 -28.43 0.48
C THR A 65 -11.39 -28.30 -0.56
N ASP A 66 -12.29 -27.33 -0.36
CA ASP A 66 -13.36 -26.99 -1.30
C ASP A 66 -12.98 -25.76 -2.14
N PRO A 67 -13.11 -25.80 -3.49
CA PRO A 67 -12.76 -24.68 -4.36
C PRO A 67 -13.57 -23.39 -4.12
N HIS A 68 -14.80 -23.47 -3.60
CA HIS A 68 -15.57 -22.26 -3.28
C HIS A 68 -15.05 -21.62 -1.99
N ALA A 69 -14.70 -22.40 -0.97
CA ALA A 69 -14.07 -21.94 0.25
C ALA A 69 -12.67 -21.34 -0.01
N GLU A 70 -11.86 -21.95 -0.89
CA GLU A 70 -10.60 -21.35 -1.34
C GLU A 70 -10.82 -20.01 -2.06
N PHE A 71 -11.79 -19.94 -2.98
CA PHE A 71 -12.12 -18.70 -3.68
C PHE A 71 -12.58 -17.59 -2.72
N ASP A 72 -13.44 -17.92 -1.75
CA ASP A 72 -13.90 -16.96 -0.74
C ASP A 72 -12.78 -16.51 0.20
N TYR A 73 -11.82 -17.37 0.56
CA TYR A 73 -10.59 -16.95 1.24
C TYR A 73 -9.82 -15.90 0.42
N TRP A 74 -9.55 -16.18 -0.85
CA TRP A 74 -8.86 -15.25 -1.75
C TRP A 74 -9.64 -13.96 -2.01
N ARG A 75 -10.97 -14.01 -1.99
CA ARG A 75 -11.86 -12.86 -2.23
C ARG A 75 -12.02 -11.98 -1.00
N LEU A 76 -12.27 -12.55 0.17
CA LEU A 76 -12.67 -11.83 1.37
C LEU A 76 -11.47 -11.38 2.22
N THR A 77 -10.39 -12.17 2.32
CA THR A 77 -9.25 -11.86 3.21
C THR A 77 -8.40 -10.72 2.64
N PRO A 78 -8.18 -9.58 3.34
CA PRO A 78 -7.42 -8.44 2.79
C PRO A 78 -5.98 -8.83 2.40
N PHE A 79 -5.46 -8.29 1.30
CA PHE A 79 -4.04 -8.42 0.95
C PHE A 79 -3.26 -7.26 1.56
N VAL A 80 -2.11 -7.54 2.17
CA VAL A 80 -1.23 -6.55 2.82
C VAL A 80 0.19 -6.70 2.30
N PHE A 81 0.85 -5.57 2.03
CA PHE A 81 2.31 -5.50 1.87
C PHE A 81 2.86 -4.89 3.17
N ALA A 82 3.42 -5.73 4.04
CA ALA A 82 4.03 -5.30 5.30
C ALA A 82 5.49 -4.87 5.07
N THR A 83 5.85 -3.67 5.52
CA THR A 83 7.19 -3.07 5.27
C THR A 83 8.13 -3.11 6.48
N ASP A 84 7.83 -3.91 7.50
CA ASP A 84 8.59 -4.01 8.76
C ASP A 84 10.08 -4.24 8.57
N ASN A 85 10.44 -5.17 7.68
CA ASN A 85 11.82 -5.56 7.42
C ASN A 85 12.25 -5.17 6.00
N ILE A 86 11.76 -4.04 5.46
CA ILE A 86 11.91 -3.70 4.03
C ILE A 86 13.35 -3.65 3.49
N HIS A 87 14.35 -3.64 4.38
CA HIS A 87 15.77 -3.78 4.04
C HIS A 87 16.18 -5.22 3.65
N ASP A 88 15.30 -6.20 3.83
CA ASP A 88 15.47 -7.58 3.37
C ASP A 88 15.05 -7.70 1.89
N ALA A 89 16.03 -7.92 1.00
CA ALA A 89 15.82 -8.09 -0.43
C ALA A 89 14.86 -9.25 -0.80
N VAL A 90 14.64 -10.19 0.12
CA VAL A 90 13.69 -11.30 -0.04
C VAL A 90 12.24 -10.79 -0.08
N ILE A 91 11.90 -9.72 0.66
CA ILE A 91 10.53 -9.19 0.76
C ILE A 91 9.99 -8.73 -0.60
N ALA A 92 10.72 -7.86 -1.30
CA ALA A 92 10.31 -7.37 -2.62
C ALA A 92 10.20 -8.53 -3.64
N THR A 93 11.16 -9.46 -3.59
CA THR A 93 11.18 -10.65 -4.45
C THR A 93 9.95 -11.54 -4.24
N ASN A 94 9.52 -11.74 -3.00
CA ASN A 94 8.33 -12.54 -2.68
C ASN A 94 7.04 -11.84 -3.10
N ALA A 95 6.93 -10.53 -2.84
CA ALA A 95 5.75 -9.76 -3.27
C ALA A 95 5.59 -9.76 -4.80
N HIS A 96 6.69 -9.64 -5.57
CA HIS A 96 6.65 -9.79 -7.02
C HIS A 96 6.19 -11.19 -7.44
N ARG A 97 6.73 -12.25 -6.80
CA ARG A 97 6.29 -13.63 -7.04
C ARG A 97 4.81 -13.85 -6.73
N PHE A 98 4.27 -13.20 -5.70
CA PHE A 98 2.84 -13.24 -5.40
C PHE A 98 2.03 -12.57 -6.50
N VAL A 99 2.39 -11.33 -6.91
CA VAL A 99 1.72 -10.65 -8.04
C VAL A 99 1.73 -11.52 -9.30
N ASP A 100 2.90 -12.04 -9.70
CA ASP A 100 3.05 -12.84 -10.92
C ASP A 100 2.27 -14.17 -10.87
N ARG A 101 2.36 -14.92 -9.77
CA ARG A 101 1.84 -16.30 -9.67
C ARG A 101 0.40 -16.40 -9.19
N VAL A 102 -0.09 -15.39 -8.46
CA VAL A 102 -1.40 -15.39 -7.80
C VAL A 102 -2.36 -14.41 -8.48
N LEU A 103 -1.89 -13.18 -8.79
CA LEU A 103 -2.77 -12.07 -9.22
C LEU A 103 -2.80 -11.86 -10.75
N LEU A 104 -1.67 -12.09 -11.43
CA LEU A 104 -1.56 -12.00 -12.89
C LEU A 104 -1.66 -13.35 -13.61
N ASN A 105 -1.59 -14.45 -12.86
CA ASN A 105 -1.64 -15.80 -13.42
C ASN A 105 -3.06 -16.10 -13.98
N PRO A 106 -3.21 -16.36 -15.30
CA PRO A 106 -4.51 -16.57 -15.93
C PRO A 106 -5.23 -17.85 -15.46
N THR A 107 -4.52 -18.79 -14.82
CA THR A 107 -5.10 -20.03 -14.28
C THR A 107 -5.45 -19.95 -12.79
N HIS A 108 -4.98 -18.91 -12.08
CA HIS A 108 -5.17 -18.82 -10.63
C HIS A 108 -6.57 -18.27 -10.28
N MET A 109 -7.15 -18.76 -9.17
CA MET A 109 -8.50 -18.37 -8.72
C MET A 109 -8.56 -16.92 -8.21
N ALA A 110 -7.45 -16.43 -7.64
CA ALA A 110 -7.29 -15.10 -7.09
C ALA A 110 -6.78 -14.05 -8.10
N ARG A 111 -6.86 -14.31 -9.42
CA ARG A 111 -6.38 -13.35 -10.42
C ARG A 111 -7.22 -12.06 -10.40
N PHE A 112 -6.64 -10.94 -10.81
CA PHE A 112 -7.29 -9.63 -10.71
C PHE A 112 -8.63 -9.50 -11.45
N ASP A 113 -8.89 -10.35 -12.44
CA ASP A 113 -10.11 -10.36 -13.25
C ASP A 113 -11.23 -11.25 -12.68
N THR A 114 -10.92 -12.14 -11.73
CA THR A 114 -11.92 -12.99 -11.05
C THR A 114 -12.35 -12.44 -9.69
N LEU A 115 -11.59 -11.49 -9.15
CA LEU A 115 -11.86 -10.86 -7.86
C LEU A 115 -12.74 -9.61 -8.03
N ASP A 116 -14.05 -9.77 -7.81
CA ASP A 116 -15.04 -8.69 -7.80
C ASP A 116 -15.55 -8.43 -6.35
N PRO A 117 -15.44 -7.19 -5.81
CA PRO A 117 -14.88 -5.99 -6.42
C PRO A 117 -13.36 -6.09 -6.65
N PRO A 118 -12.80 -5.34 -7.63
CA PRO A 118 -11.37 -5.35 -7.97
C PRO A 118 -10.47 -5.21 -6.74
N LYS A 119 -9.74 -6.29 -6.42
CA LYS A 119 -8.97 -6.34 -5.18
C LYS A 119 -7.83 -5.33 -5.17
N GLN A 120 -7.66 -4.70 -4.00
CA GLN A 120 -6.55 -3.79 -3.70
C GLN A 120 -5.59 -4.44 -2.71
N ILE A 121 -4.30 -4.11 -2.84
CA ILE A 121 -3.27 -4.43 -1.85
C ILE A 121 -3.14 -3.25 -0.90
N ASN A 122 -3.32 -3.50 0.40
CA ASN A 122 -3.06 -2.53 1.44
C ASN A 122 -1.55 -2.42 1.64
N TYR A 123 -0.96 -1.33 1.15
CA TYR A 123 0.47 -1.06 1.28
C TYR A 123 0.74 -0.30 2.57
N GLU A 124 1.49 -0.91 3.50
CA GLU A 124 1.83 -0.28 4.77
C GLU A 124 3.03 0.64 4.62
N ILE A 125 2.84 1.92 4.88
CA ILE A 125 3.91 2.91 5.00
C ILE A 125 4.20 3.09 6.49
N LEU A 126 5.37 2.63 6.92
CA LEU A 126 5.79 2.72 8.31
C LEU A 126 6.50 4.07 8.55
N ILE A 127 5.89 4.88 9.42
CA ILE A 127 6.58 6.01 10.05
C ILE A 127 7.23 5.51 11.34
N ARG A 128 8.54 5.54 11.37
CA ARG A 128 9.37 4.96 12.42
C ARG A 128 9.84 6.06 13.38
N TRP A 129 9.73 5.82 14.68
CA TRP A 129 10.26 6.73 15.71
C TRP A 129 10.58 5.96 17.00
N ASP A 130 11.59 6.40 17.74
CA ASP A 130 12.02 5.81 19.03
C ASP A 130 11.41 6.53 20.24
N PHE A 131 10.70 7.64 20.03
CA PHE A 131 10.25 8.54 21.09
C PHE A 131 11.42 8.98 22.00
N VAL A 132 12.56 9.35 21.39
CA VAL A 132 13.64 10.10 22.05
C VAL A 132 13.50 11.60 21.75
N PRO A 133 13.76 12.52 22.71
CA PRO A 133 13.83 13.96 22.45
C PRO A 133 14.83 14.30 21.35
N HIS A 134 14.59 15.40 20.62
CA HIS A 134 15.39 15.86 19.47
C HIS A 134 15.37 14.98 18.21
N PHE A 135 15.00 13.69 18.29
CA PHE A 135 14.80 12.85 17.11
C PHE A 135 13.43 13.11 16.46
N LEU A 136 13.39 13.01 15.12
CA LEU A 136 12.16 13.15 14.33
C LEU A 136 11.70 11.77 13.84
N PRO A 137 10.39 11.57 13.61
CA PRO A 137 9.92 10.40 12.89
C PRO A 137 10.49 10.35 11.47
N GLU A 138 10.77 9.15 10.98
CA GLU A 138 11.30 8.91 9.63
C GLU A 138 10.34 8.03 8.79
N ILE A 139 10.36 8.20 7.48
CA ILE A 139 9.88 7.19 6.53
C ILE A 139 11.10 6.77 5.72
N SER A 140 11.59 5.54 5.90
CA SER A 140 12.82 5.10 5.25
C SER A 140 12.64 5.01 3.73
N LEU A 141 13.61 5.52 2.94
CA LEU A 141 13.58 5.48 1.47
C LEU A 141 13.19 4.10 0.88
N PRO A 142 13.70 2.95 1.36
CA PRO A 142 13.28 1.64 0.85
C PRO A 142 11.77 1.34 0.98
N ASN A 143 11.08 1.97 1.94
CA ASN A 143 9.62 1.88 2.09
C ASN A 143 8.89 2.59 0.94
N VAL A 144 9.47 3.66 0.40
CA VAL A 144 8.94 4.41 -0.74
C VAL A 144 9.38 3.78 -2.07
N GLU A 145 10.62 3.28 -2.18
CA GLU A 145 11.10 2.57 -3.38
C GLU A 145 10.25 1.33 -3.68
N SER A 146 9.98 0.51 -2.66
CA SER A 146 9.19 -0.72 -2.81
C SER A 146 7.72 -0.49 -3.13
N LEU A 147 7.16 0.68 -2.81
CA LEU A 147 5.84 1.10 -3.30
C LEU A 147 5.85 1.25 -4.83
N PHE A 148 6.91 1.84 -5.39
CA PHE A 148 7.04 1.99 -6.85
C PHE A 148 7.40 0.66 -7.53
N ASP A 149 8.21 -0.20 -6.91
CA ASP A 149 8.47 -1.55 -7.44
C ASP A 149 7.17 -2.38 -7.49
N LEU A 150 6.37 -2.37 -6.41
CA LEU A 150 5.05 -2.99 -6.39
C LEU A 150 4.14 -2.39 -7.47
N LEU A 151 4.08 -1.06 -7.58
CA LEU A 151 3.26 -0.39 -8.60
C LEU A 151 3.65 -0.82 -10.02
N HIS A 152 4.94 -1.05 -10.29
CA HIS A 152 5.41 -1.49 -11.61
C HIS A 152 4.99 -2.92 -11.95
N VAL A 153 5.12 -3.88 -11.02
CA VAL A 153 4.62 -5.26 -11.28
C VAL A 153 3.10 -5.30 -11.39
N LEU A 154 2.39 -4.32 -10.82
CA LEU A 154 0.95 -4.11 -11.01
C LEU A 154 0.60 -3.33 -12.30
N GLY A 155 1.49 -3.30 -13.29
CA GLY A 155 1.27 -2.62 -14.58
C GLY A 155 1.18 -1.10 -14.50
N GLY A 156 1.60 -0.50 -13.39
CA GLY A 156 1.50 0.93 -13.15
C GLY A 156 0.16 1.40 -12.59
N HIS A 157 -0.81 0.52 -12.32
CA HIS A 157 -2.18 0.90 -11.96
C HIS A 157 -2.34 1.34 -10.49
N PRO A 158 -2.47 2.65 -10.17
CA PRO A 158 -2.46 3.11 -8.78
C PRO A 158 -3.68 2.63 -7.99
N ASN A 159 -4.81 2.42 -8.68
CA ASN A 159 -6.06 1.92 -8.11
C ASN A 159 -5.98 0.48 -7.58
N ARG A 160 -4.90 -0.27 -7.85
CA ARG A 160 -4.64 -1.60 -7.27
C ARG A 160 -3.97 -1.53 -5.89
N ILE A 161 -3.53 -0.34 -5.45
CA ILE A 161 -2.85 -0.12 -4.16
C ILE A 161 -3.68 0.82 -3.29
N ARG A 162 -3.88 0.45 -2.04
CA ARG A 162 -4.40 1.33 -0.98
C ARG A 162 -3.29 1.64 0.01
N LEU A 163 -2.91 2.91 0.13
CA LEU A 163 -1.88 3.34 1.07
C LEU A 163 -2.43 3.37 2.50
N ASN A 164 -1.75 2.71 3.42
CA ASN A 164 -2.06 2.70 4.85
C ASN A 164 -0.86 3.23 5.64
N PHE A 165 -1.01 4.34 6.37
CA PHE A 165 0.10 4.94 7.11
C PHE A 165 0.03 4.54 8.58
N LEU A 166 1.06 3.84 9.02
CA LEU A 166 1.16 3.27 10.35
C LEU A 166 2.42 3.81 11.05
N PHE A 167 2.32 4.20 12.31
CA PHE A 167 3.51 4.42 13.13
C PHE A 167 4.00 3.12 13.75
N LYS A 168 5.32 3.00 13.93
CA LYS A 168 5.97 1.90 14.66
C LYS A 168 7.04 2.45 15.62
N ASP A 169 7.03 1.95 16.85
CA ASP A 169 8.09 2.20 17.84
C ASP A 169 9.35 1.42 17.44
N ILE A 170 10.42 2.09 17.02
CA ILE A 170 11.63 1.38 16.55
C ILE A 170 12.39 0.68 17.65
N ARG A 171 12.12 0.96 18.93
CA ARG A 171 12.74 0.21 20.04
C ARG A 171 12.24 -1.24 20.08
N VAL A 172 11.10 -1.52 19.45
CA VAL A 172 10.53 -2.86 19.30
C VAL A 172 10.79 -3.40 17.89
N VAL A 173 12.07 -3.34 17.45
CA VAL A 173 12.53 -3.66 16.08
C VAL A 173 11.91 -4.95 15.52
N TYR A 174 11.97 -6.03 16.30
CA TYR A 174 11.63 -7.38 15.86
C TYR A 174 10.14 -7.75 15.97
N ASP A 175 9.33 -6.96 16.68
CA ASP A 175 7.90 -7.24 16.76
C ASP A 175 7.23 -6.89 15.43
N ARG A 176 6.54 -7.85 14.84
CA ARG A 176 5.81 -7.73 13.56
C ARG A 176 4.29 -7.84 13.75
N SER A 177 3.84 -7.96 15.01
CA SER A 177 2.41 -8.06 15.33
C SER A 177 1.67 -6.80 14.88
N PRO A 178 0.40 -6.91 14.44
CA PRO A 178 -0.42 -5.73 14.14
C PRO A 178 -0.54 -4.78 15.35
N SER A 179 -0.46 -5.30 16.57
CA SER A 179 -0.43 -4.54 17.83
C SER A 179 0.78 -3.63 18.02
N SER A 180 1.92 -3.92 17.37
CA SER A 180 3.15 -3.10 17.46
C SER A 180 3.04 -1.79 16.66
N LYS A 181 1.97 -1.62 15.89
CA LYS A 181 1.72 -0.51 14.97
C LYS A 181 0.46 0.26 15.37
N LYS A 182 0.37 1.54 14.99
CA LYS A 182 -0.87 2.34 15.12
C LYS A 182 -1.15 3.14 13.86
N GLU A 183 -2.38 3.10 13.37
CA GLU A 183 -2.78 3.90 12.21
C GLU A 183 -2.73 5.40 12.54
N ILE A 184 -2.21 6.20 11.61
CA ILE A 184 -2.31 7.66 11.68
C ILE A 184 -3.76 8.06 11.43
N ALA A 185 -4.33 8.87 12.32
CA ALA A 185 -5.67 9.43 12.16
C ALA A 185 -6.70 8.35 11.76
N PRO A 186 -6.96 7.37 12.65
CA PRO A 186 -8.00 6.36 12.40
C PRO A 186 -9.33 7.05 12.10
N ASP A 187 -10.13 6.44 11.22
CA ASP A 187 -11.34 7.02 10.62
C ASP A 187 -11.15 8.40 9.96
N ASN A 188 -9.91 8.80 9.66
CA ASN A 188 -9.53 10.15 9.21
C ASN A 188 -9.92 11.28 10.18
N LYS A 189 -9.95 10.99 11.50
CA LYS A 189 -10.26 11.94 12.59
C LYS A 189 -8.99 12.54 13.22
N GLY A 190 -9.18 13.51 14.13
CA GLY A 190 -8.10 14.18 14.86
C GLY A 190 -7.28 15.18 14.02
N ARG A 191 -6.26 15.82 14.63
CA ARG A 191 -5.43 16.83 13.95
C ARG A 191 -4.50 16.23 12.89
N LEU A 192 -4.05 14.99 13.11
CA LEU A 192 -3.15 14.25 12.23
C LEU A 192 -3.73 13.91 10.86
N ARG A 193 -5.06 13.97 10.68
CA ARG A 193 -5.73 13.73 9.39
C ARG A 193 -5.19 14.61 8.26
N ILE A 194 -4.72 15.82 8.57
CA ILE A 194 -4.19 16.77 7.59
C ILE A 194 -2.80 16.33 7.09
N MET A 195 -1.98 15.76 7.98
CA MET A 195 -0.70 15.15 7.61
C MET A 195 -0.94 13.90 6.74
N LYS A 196 -1.85 13.02 7.16
CA LYS A 196 -2.26 11.83 6.38
C LYS A 196 -2.77 12.21 4.98
N ALA A 197 -3.68 13.18 4.89
CA ALA A 197 -4.20 13.66 3.62
C ALA A 197 -3.10 14.21 2.70
N LYS A 198 -2.12 14.93 3.26
CA LYS A 198 -0.97 15.46 2.52
C LYS A 198 -0.01 14.38 2.01
N MET A 199 0.26 13.35 2.82
CA MET A 199 1.08 12.21 2.37
C MET A 199 0.37 11.37 1.30
N LEU A 200 -0.94 11.13 1.48
CA LEU A 200 -1.79 10.49 0.47
C LEU A 200 -1.73 11.25 -0.86
N ASP A 201 -2.04 12.55 -0.82
CA ASP A 201 -2.05 13.44 -1.98
C ASP A 201 -0.68 13.52 -2.68
N LEU A 202 0.43 13.45 -1.94
CA LEU A 202 1.79 13.34 -2.50
C LEU A 202 2.00 12.03 -3.24
N LEU A 203 1.86 10.90 -2.55
CA LEU A 203 2.20 9.59 -3.11
C LEU A 203 1.24 9.21 -4.23
N GLN A 204 -0.06 9.49 -4.11
CA GLN A 204 -1.03 9.31 -5.19
C GLN A 204 -0.67 10.13 -6.44
N THR A 205 -0.19 11.37 -6.28
CA THR A 205 0.29 12.17 -7.43
C THR A 205 1.50 11.50 -8.10
N ALA A 206 2.50 11.08 -7.32
CA ALA A 206 3.70 10.45 -7.87
C ALA A 206 3.41 9.07 -8.51
N MET A 207 2.48 8.28 -7.95
CA MET A 207 2.01 7.04 -8.55
C MET A 207 1.27 7.28 -9.88
N MET A 208 0.45 8.32 -9.97
CA MET A 208 -0.20 8.74 -11.22
C MET A 208 0.80 9.25 -12.26
N GLU A 209 1.86 9.96 -11.85
CA GLU A 209 2.96 10.36 -12.73
C GLU A 209 3.75 9.16 -13.26
N TYR A 210 3.97 8.13 -12.41
CA TYR A 210 4.61 6.89 -12.83
C TYR A 210 3.75 6.10 -13.84
N HIS A 211 2.44 6.01 -13.59
CA HIS A 211 1.47 5.43 -14.52
C HIS A 211 1.50 6.13 -15.89
N ARG A 212 1.49 7.47 -15.92
CA ARG A 212 1.63 8.26 -17.16
C ARG A 212 2.95 7.97 -17.89
N CYS A 213 4.04 7.76 -17.16
CA CYS A 213 5.34 7.40 -17.72
C CYS A 213 5.34 5.99 -18.34
N LEU A 214 4.66 5.03 -17.72
CA LEU A 214 4.45 3.70 -18.30
C LEU A 214 3.66 3.80 -19.62
N ASP A 215 2.49 4.44 -19.57
CA ASP A 215 1.53 4.58 -20.67
C ASP A 215 1.99 5.55 -21.79
N THR A 216 3.13 6.23 -21.63
CA THR A 216 3.64 7.19 -22.62
C THR A 216 3.86 6.50 -23.98
N PRO A 217 3.14 6.91 -25.06
CA PRO A 217 3.18 6.27 -26.37
C PRO A 217 4.58 6.17 -26.99
N SER A 218 4.80 5.16 -27.82
CA SER A 218 6.07 4.94 -28.55
C SER A 218 6.42 6.05 -29.56
N THR A 219 5.46 6.91 -29.91
CA THR A 219 5.65 8.10 -30.76
C THR A 219 6.32 9.27 -30.02
N VAL A 220 6.31 9.28 -28.68
CA VAL A 220 6.97 10.31 -27.88
C VAL A 220 8.48 10.05 -27.86
N SER A 221 9.29 11.10 -28.08
CA SER A 221 10.75 10.92 -28.14
C SER A 221 11.30 10.46 -26.78
N ARG A 222 12.37 9.67 -26.82
CA ARG A 222 13.05 9.17 -25.61
C ARG A 222 13.44 10.30 -24.65
N LEU A 223 13.88 11.44 -25.16
CA LEU A 223 14.24 12.58 -24.31
C LEU A 223 13.02 13.18 -23.61
N GLN A 224 11.86 13.28 -24.29
CA GLN A 224 10.61 13.74 -23.67
C GLN A 224 10.09 12.74 -22.63
N LYS A 225 10.15 11.43 -22.90
CA LYS A 225 9.68 10.38 -21.97
C LYS A 225 10.57 10.26 -20.72
N TRP A 226 11.90 10.34 -20.88
CA TRP A 226 12.85 9.97 -19.83
C TRP A 226 13.65 11.13 -19.23
N GLY A 227 13.83 12.24 -19.95
CA GLY A 227 14.79 13.30 -19.61
C GLY A 227 14.51 14.08 -18.31
N ARG A 228 13.31 13.93 -17.75
CA ARG A 228 12.95 14.46 -16.41
C ARG A 228 13.51 13.62 -15.26
N TYR A 229 13.67 12.31 -15.48
CA TYR A 229 14.00 11.33 -14.44
C TYR A 229 15.46 10.88 -14.46
N MET A 230 16.17 11.13 -15.57
CA MET A 230 17.57 10.72 -15.75
C MET A 230 18.32 11.69 -16.67
N LYS A 231 19.66 11.65 -16.60
CA LYS A 231 20.54 12.49 -17.43
C LYS A 231 20.26 12.27 -18.91
N HIS A 232 20.42 13.32 -19.73
CA HIS A 232 20.21 13.27 -21.18
C HIS A 232 20.91 12.07 -21.85
N ALA A 233 22.17 11.80 -21.49
CA ALA A 233 22.92 10.66 -22.01
C ALA A 233 22.25 9.31 -21.72
N ASP A 234 21.69 9.10 -20.52
CA ASP A 234 20.98 7.88 -20.16
C ASP A 234 19.63 7.76 -20.87
N ALA A 235 18.92 8.89 -21.00
CA ALA A 235 17.60 8.96 -21.63
C ALA A 235 17.64 8.53 -23.10
N THR A 236 18.67 8.97 -23.86
CA THR A 236 18.79 8.68 -25.29
C THR A 236 19.55 7.39 -25.59
N ASN A 237 20.38 6.87 -24.69
CA ASN A 237 21.24 5.70 -24.93
C ASN A 237 20.41 4.44 -25.33
N PRO A 238 20.69 3.81 -26.50
CA PRO A 238 20.04 2.58 -26.91
C PRO A 238 20.52 1.33 -26.16
N ALA A 239 21.71 1.34 -25.55
CA ALA A 239 22.24 0.21 -24.79
C ALA A 239 21.59 0.03 -23.40
N ILE A 240 20.94 1.07 -22.87
CA ILE A 240 20.16 0.97 -21.63
C ILE A 240 18.75 0.48 -22.01
N THR A 241 18.32 -0.66 -21.46
CA THR A 241 16.99 -1.19 -21.77
C THR A 241 15.88 -0.31 -21.19
N ASP A 242 14.65 -0.41 -21.70
CA ASP A 242 13.55 0.35 -21.11
C ASP A 242 13.18 -0.15 -19.72
N ALA A 243 13.44 -1.42 -19.39
CA ALA A 243 13.32 -1.94 -18.01
C ALA A 243 14.29 -1.24 -17.04
N ASP A 244 15.55 -1.05 -17.45
CA ASP A 244 16.54 -0.29 -16.66
C ASP A 244 16.16 1.19 -16.53
N LYS A 245 15.59 1.79 -17.59
CA LYS A 245 15.06 3.15 -17.52
C LYS A 245 13.88 3.23 -16.55
N TYR A 246 12.92 2.31 -16.61
CA TYR A 246 11.82 2.27 -15.64
C TYR A 246 12.31 2.11 -14.21
N LYS A 247 13.36 1.31 -13.95
CA LYS A 247 14.01 1.24 -12.63
C LYS A 247 14.58 2.59 -12.20
N LYS A 248 15.29 3.32 -13.07
CA LYS A 248 15.76 4.69 -12.79
C LYS A 248 14.62 5.66 -12.49
N VAL A 249 13.49 5.57 -13.21
CA VAL A 249 12.30 6.39 -12.92
C VAL A 249 11.76 6.09 -11.52
N ARG A 250 11.66 4.83 -11.11
CA ARG A 250 11.16 4.46 -9.77
C ARG A 250 12.02 5.02 -8.63
N VAL A 251 13.33 4.87 -8.73
CA VAL A 251 14.29 5.44 -7.75
C VAL A 251 14.10 6.97 -7.68
N TRP A 252 14.05 7.66 -8.83
CA TRP A 252 13.82 9.10 -8.88
C TRP A 252 12.49 9.52 -8.22
N MET A 253 11.40 8.77 -8.45
CA MET A 253 10.10 9.04 -7.83
C MET A 253 10.16 8.84 -6.31
N ALA A 254 10.87 7.80 -5.85
CA ALA A 254 11.04 7.51 -4.43
C ALA A 254 11.89 8.55 -3.71
N ASP A 255 13.01 8.99 -4.31
CA ASP A 255 13.85 10.08 -3.82
C ASP A 255 13.05 11.38 -3.70
N ALA A 256 12.34 11.78 -4.76
CA ALA A 256 11.53 13.00 -4.79
C ALA A 256 10.39 12.98 -3.76
N CYS A 257 9.76 11.82 -3.54
CA CYS A 257 8.74 11.65 -2.52
C CYS A 257 9.34 11.70 -1.11
N SER A 258 10.46 11.04 -0.87
CA SER A 258 11.13 11.02 0.43
C SER A 258 11.62 12.42 0.83
N GLU A 259 12.26 13.16 -0.09
CA GLU A 259 12.69 14.54 0.14
C GLU A 259 11.51 15.47 0.50
N LEU A 260 10.33 15.22 -0.07
CA LEU A 260 9.11 15.97 0.23
C LEU A 260 8.47 15.54 1.57
N LEU A 261 8.46 14.25 1.90
CA LEU A 261 7.97 13.73 3.18
C LEU A 261 8.80 14.28 4.34
N ASP A 262 10.13 14.25 4.24
CA ASP A 262 11.05 14.78 5.26
C ASP A 262 10.76 16.26 5.61
N ARG A 263 10.46 17.07 4.60
CA ARG A 263 10.13 18.51 4.74
C ARG A 263 8.82 18.77 5.52
N MET A 264 7.99 17.76 5.75
CA MET A 264 6.79 17.91 6.58
C MET A 264 7.14 18.09 8.06
N TRP A 265 8.09 17.32 8.59
CA TRP A 265 8.53 17.41 9.98
C TRP A 265 9.76 18.31 10.15
N VAL A 266 10.72 18.28 9.21
CA VAL A 266 11.87 19.18 9.24
C VAL A 266 11.43 20.62 8.93
N SER A 267 11.54 21.50 9.92
CA SER A 267 11.29 22.93 9.76
C SER A 267 12.26 23.75 10.59
N GLY A 268 12.80 24.83 10.02
CA GLY A 268 13.69 25.76 10.74
C GLY A 268 13.05 26.53 11.90
N SER A 269 11.76 26.32 12.18
CA SER A 269 11.04 26.91 13.31
C SER A 269 10.61 25.90 14.38
N GLY A 270 10.98 24.61 14.27
CA GLY A 270 10.66 23.54 15.22
C GLY A 270 9.19 23.13 15.35
N ARG A 271 8.25 24.08 15.23
CA ARG A 271 6.80 23.91 15.49
C ARG A 271 6.12 22.79 14.69
N ARG A 272 6.64 22.40 13.51
CA ARG A 272 6.14 21.22 12.76
C ARG A 272 6.53 19.91 13.42
N ALA A 273 7.80 19.77 13.80
CA ALA A 273 8.28 18.63 14.58
C ALA A 273 7.50 18.51 15.88
N GLY A 274 7.30 19.63 16.60
CA GLY A 274 6.51 19.66 17.83
C GLY A 274 5.08 19.18 17.66
N PHE A 275 4.39 19.62 16.60
CA PHE A 275 3.06 19.12 16.24
C PHE A 275 3.06 17.60 16.04
N VAL A 276 3.98 17.06 15.24
CA VAL A 276 4.01 15.61 14.97
C VAL A 276 4.34 14.85 16.26
N LYS A 277 5.39 15.23 16.98
CA LYS A 277 5.80 14.64 18.27
C LYS A 277 4.63 14.59 19.26
N TRP A 278 3.99 15.72 19.53
CA TRP A 278 2.89 15.84 20.50
C TRP A 278 1.72 14.89 20.19
N HIS A 279 1.18 14.96 18.96
CA HIS A 279 0.01 14.18 18.59
C HIS A 279 0.32 12.68 18.42
N MET A 280 1.59 12.29 18.23
CA MET A 280 1.99 10.88 18.23
C MET A 280 2.18 10.30 19.62
N LEU A 281 2.67 11.08 20.59
CA LEU A 281 2.75 10.64 21.98
C LEU A 281 1.35 10.31 22.52
N GLU A 282 0.37 11.17 22.23
CA GLU A 282 -1.05 10.95 22.53
C GLU A 282 -1.57 9.66 21.88
N ALA A 283 -1.32 9.45 20.59
CA ALA A 283 -1.77 8.27 19.84
C ALA A 283 -1.16 6.94 20.34
N PHE A 284 0.02 6.97 20.97
CA PHE A 284 0.70 5.81 21.55
C PHE A 284 0.51 5.65 23.06
N GLY A 285 -0.24 6.55 23.71
CA GLY A 285 -0.39 6.55 25.17
C GLY A 285 0.95 6.73 25.90
N ARG A 286 1.92 7.41 25.29
CA ARG A 286 3.21 7.74 25.91
C ARG A 286 3.03 8.97 26.78
N ASP A 287 3.68 8.99 27.94
CA ASP A 287 3.61 10.12 28.86
C ASP A 287 4.23 11.38 28.22
N GLN A 288 3.44 12.47 28.18
CA GLN A 288 3.86 13.77 27.67
C GLN A 288 4.92 14.42 28.58
N SER A 289 5.03 14.04 29.85
CA SER A 289 6.00 14.59 30.80
C SER A 289 7.45 14.48 30.29
N TYR A 290 7.75 13.40 29.56
CA TYR A 290 9.04 13.11 28.95
C TYR A 290 9.46 14.14 27.87
N TYR A 291 8.50 14.92 27.37
CA TYR A 291 8.66 15.87 26.26
C TYR A 291 8.41 17.33 26.64
N ASN A 292 8.10 17.61 27.91
CA ASN A 292 8.03 18.99 28.46
C ASN A 292 9.38 19.74 28.37
N GLN A 293 10.46 19.08 27.97
CA GLN A 293 11.79 19.64 27.75
C GLN A 293 12.23 19.63 26.27
N ASP A 294 11.47 19.01 25.37
CA ASP A 294 11.80 19.02 23.93
C ASP A 294 11.41 20.40 23.35
N PRO A 295 12.36 21.16 22.78
CA PRO A 295 12.12 22.54 22.37
C PRO A 295 11.09 22.64 21.24
N ASP A 296 11.01 21.65 20.34
CA ASP A 296 10.01 21.65 19.28
C ASP A 296 8.60 21.49 19.86
N VAL A 297 8.45 20.57 20.82
CA VAL A 297 7.18 20.32 21.51
C VAL A 297 6.76 21.55 22.31
N MET A 298 7.66 22.18 23.04
CA MET A 298 7.36 23.40 23.79
C MET A 298 6.99 24.58 22.87
N LEU A 299 7.65 24.74 21.72
CA LEU A 299 7.25 25.71 20.69
C LEU A 299 5.83 25.42 20.15
N TYR A 300 5.45 24.15 20.01
CA TYR A 300 4.10 23.77 19.60
C TYR A 300 3.04 24.00 20.69
N VAL A 301 3.34 23.68 21.95
CA VAL A 301 2.41 23.83 23.09
C VAL A 301 2.13 25.30 23.38
N ASN A 302 3.13 26.17 23.22
CA ASN A 302 2.97 27.63 23.38
C ASN A 302 2.18 28.28 22.23
N GLU A 303 2.22 27.70 21.02
CA GLU A 303 1.42 28.15 19.86
C GLU A 303 0.59 26.99 19.27
N PRO A 304 -0.47 26.52 19.98
CA PRO A 304 -1.23 25.36 19.54
C PRO A 304 -1.99 25.64 18.24
N GLY A 305 -2.09 24.63 17.38
CA GLY A 305 -2.80 24.73 16.10
C GLY A 305 -2.47 23.58 15.15
N ILE A 306 -2.73 23.77 13.87
CA ILE A 306 -2.16 22.94 12.79
C ILE A 306 -1.12 23.82 12.08
N PRO A 307 0.17 23.48 12.11
CA PRO A 307 1.19 24.26 11.42
C PRO A 307 1.05 24.11 9.91
N PHE A 308 1.56 25.08 9.15
CA PHE A 308 1.68 24.93 7.70
C PHE A 308 2.66 23.78 7.38
N LEU A 309 2.15 22.76 6.68
CA LEU A 309 2.90 21.60 6.19
C LEU A 309 3.18 21.76 4.68
N PRO A 310 4.34 22.31 4.27
CA PRO A 310 4.67 22.51 2.87
C PRO A 310 4.99 21.20 2.17
N LEU A 311 4.26 20.92 1.10
CA LEU A 311 4.62 19.91 0.10
C LEU A 311 4.57 20.61 -1.25
N ASN A 312 5.69 21.20 -1.69
CA ASN A 312 5.75 21.83 -3.00
C ASN A 312 5.90 20.75 -4.10
N LYS A 313 4.81 20.03 -4.34
CA LYS A 313 4.74 18.93 -5.32
C LYS A 313 5.12 19.41 -6.71
N ALA A 314 4.72 20.63 -7.11
CA ALA A 314 5.01 21.22 -8.41
C ALA A 314 6.51 21.32 -8.76
N ARG A 315 7.42 21.28 -7.77
CA ARG A 315 8.87 21.18 -8.02
C ARG A 315 9.28 19.87 -8.70
N PHE A 316 8.54 18.79 -8.46
CA PHE A 316 8.83 17.43 -8.95
C PHE A 316 7.71 16.86 -9.84
N PHE A 317 6.46 17.29 -9.62
CA PHE A 317 5.22 16.81 -10.22
C PHE A 317 4.37 18.02 -10.65
N PRO A 318 4.64 18.59 -11.85
CA PRO A 318 3.94 19.76 -12.38
C PRO A 318 2.56 19.43 -12.99
#